data_AF-A0A4S3J910-F1
#
_entry.id   AF-A0A4S3J910-F1
#
_cell.length_a   1.000
_cell.length_b   1.000
_cell.length_c   1.000
_cell.angle_alpha   90.00
_cell.angle_beta   90.00
_cell.angle_gamma   90.00
#
_symmetry.space_group_name_H-M   'P 1'
#
loop_
_entity.id
_entity.type
_entity.pdbx_description
1 polymer ?
#
loop_
_entity_poly.entity_id
_entity_poly.type
_entity_poly.pdbx_seq_one_letter_code
_entity_poly.pdbx_strand_id
1 'polypeptide(L)'
;MPPQSGSRKLSPQQQRALLHRYNISIDGPIRPRDWPERYASIFGTVRDMENVRYEKYYQRGLGNDNAKLLHVTQMCSRVEKLVKQAYSLRVAQDNEGTWRLKTEHLILERFETDVDWWVKRGRVEF
;
A
#
# COMPACT_ATOMS: atom_id res chain seq x y z
N MET A 1 26.82 14.80 16.67
CA MET A 1 25.81 15.69 16.04
C MET A 1 25.53 15.17 14.64
N PRO A 2 24.27 15.09 14.17
CA PRO A 2 23.99 14.71 12.80
C PRO A 2 24.28 15.89 11.85
N PRO A 3 24.72 15.66 10.60
CA PRO A 3 24.93 16.73 9.64
C PRO A 3 23.57 17.32 9.22
N GLN A 4 23.42 18.63 9.40
CA GLN A 4 22.26 19.37 8.89
C GLN A 4 22.38 19.48 7.36
N SER A 5 21.58 18.71 6.63
CA SER A 5 21.45 18.87 5.17
C SER A 5 20.60 20.11 4.86
N GLY A 6 21.18 21.29 5.07
CA GLY A 6 20.63 22.55 4.57
C GLY A 6 20.83 22.64 3.06
N SER A 7 20.10 21.85 2.27
CA SER A 7 20.13 22.00 0.82
C SER A 7 19.46 23.33 0.45
N ARG A 8 20.26 24.38 0.21
CA ARG A 8 19.79 25.61 -0.45
C ARG A 8 19.13 25.19 -1.77
N LYS A 9 17.84 25.45 -1.92
CA LYS A 9 17.11 25.18 -3.17
C LYS A 9 17.73 26.05 -4.27
N LEU A 10 18.44 25.42 -5.19
CA LEU A 10 19.04 26.09 -6.34
C LEU A 10 17.94 26.70 -7.21
N SER A 11 18.22 27.85 -7.82
CA SER A 11 17.30 28.42 -8.81
C SER A 11 17.22 27.53 -10.06
N PRO A 12 16.10 27.54 -10.81
CA PRO A 12 15.96 26.73 -12.02
C PRO A 12 17.08 26.96 -13.06
N GLN A 13 17.63 28.19 -13.11
CA GLN A 13 18.73 28.54 -14.00
C GLN A 13 20.05 27.90 -13.55
N GLN A 14 20.33 27.91 -12.23
CA GLN A 14 21.51 27.25 -11.66
C GLN A 14 21.45 25.73 -11.83
N GLN A 15 20.26 25.14 -11.72
CA GLN A 15 20.05 23.72 -11.98
C GLN A 15 20.35 23.36 -13.45
N ARG A 16 19.84 24.13 -14.42
CA ARG A 16 20.12 23.90 -15.85
C ARG A 16 21.60 24.03 -16.19
N ALA A 17 22.29 25.02 -15.60
CA ALA A 17 23.72 25.18 -15.78
C ALA A 17 24.52 23.98 -15.24
N LEU A 18 24.08 23.39 -14.12
CA LEU A 18 24.69 22.18 -13.56
C LEU A 18 24.43 20.95 -14.44
N LEU A 19 23.21 20.78 -14.95
CA LEU A 19 22.87 19.70 -15.87
C LEU A 19 23.77 19.74 -17.12
N HIS A 20 23.94 20.93 -17.71
CA HIS A 20 24.81 21.11 -18.87
C HIS A 20 26.30 20.90 -18.51
N ARG A 21 26.76 21.40 -17.37
CA ARG A 21 28.16 21.26 -16.92
C ARG A 21 28.56 19.80 -16.69
N TYR A 22 27.65 19.00 -16.14
CA TYR A 22 27.89 17.58 -15.88
C TYR A 22 27.40 16.66 -17.01
N ASN A 23 26.98 17.22 -18.14
CA ASN A 23 26.43 16.49 -19.29
C ASN A 23 25.30 15.52 -18.90
N ILE A 24 24.47 15.93 -17.93
CA ILE A 24 23.33 15.16 -17.44
C ILE A 24 22.16 15.44 -18.38
N SER A 25 21.88 14.50 -19.29
CA SER A 25 20.63 14.49 -20.04
C SER A 25 19.54 13.84 -19.18
N ILE A 26 18.49 14.59 -18.84
CA ILE A 26 17.26 13.99 -18.31
C ILE A 26 16.39 13.70 -19.52
N ASP A 27 16.81 12.69 -20.30
CA ASP A 27 15.94 12.16 -21.34
C ASP A 27 14.77 11.46 -20.64
N GLY A 28 13.57 12.00 -20.86
CA GLY A 28 12.35 11.33 -20.48
C GLY A 28 12.24 9.98 -21.20
N PRO A 29 11.27 9.14 -20.81
CA PRO A 29 11.07 7.86 -21.46
C PRO A 29 10.96 8.01 -22.98
N ILE A 30 11.69 7.19 -23.73
CA ILE A 30 11.69 7.21 -25.20
C ILE A 30 10.24 7.04 -25.67
N ARG A 31 9.77 7.97 -26.52
CA ARG A 31 8.38 7.97 -27.00
C ARG A 31 8.19 6.80 -27.97
N PRO A 32 6.97 6.24 -28.09
CA PRO A 32 6.70 5.12 -29.00
C PRO A 32 7.15 5.33 -30.44
N ARG A 33 7.08 6.57 -30.94
CA ARG A 33 7.55 6.96 -32.28
C ARG A 33 9.07 6.89 -32.47
N ASP A 34 9.82 6.92 -31.37
CA ASP A 34 11.29 6.93 -31.35
C ASP A 34 11.83 5.54 -30.98
N TRP A 35 10.96 4.51 -30.95
CA TRP A 35 11.38 3.14 -30.66
C TRP A 35 12.10 2.52 -31.86
N PRO A 36 13.19 1.76 -31.63
CA PRO A 36 13.77 0.96 -32.69
C PRO A 36 12.75 -0.06 -33.21
N GLU A 37 12.45 -0.04 -34.51
CA GLU A 37 11.41 -0.91 -35.12
C GLU A 37 11.57 -2.39 -34.76
N ARG A 38 12.83 -2.86 -34.75
CA ARG A 38 13.18 -4.25 -34.41
C ARG A 38 12.76 -4.66 -33.00
N TYR A 39 12.65 -3.72 -32.07
CA TYR A 39 12.36 -3.99 -30.66
C TYR A 39 11.06 -3.31 -30.19
N ALA A 40 10.30 -2.69 -31.09
CA ALA A 40 9.08 -1.95 -30.74
C ALA A 40 8.08 -2.81 -29.95
N SER A 41 7.98 -4.11 -30.24
CA SER A 41 7.14 -5.06 -29.49
C SER A 41 7.59 -5.27 -28.03
N ILE A 42 8.90 -5.34 -27.80
CA ILE A 42 9.50 -5.48 -26.47
C ILE A 42 9.28 -4.21 -25.66
N PHE A 43 9.53 -3.04 -26.26
CA PHE A 43 9.29 -1.74 -25.64
C PHE A 43 7.80 -1.54 -25.31
N GLY A 44 6.91 -1.99 -26.20
CA GLY A 44 5.46 -2.01 -25.97
C GLY A 44 5.08 -2.85 -24.76
N THR A 45 5.61 -4.08 -24.69
CA THR A 45 5.33 -5.00 -23.58
C THR A 45 5.78 -4.43 -22.23
N VAL A 46 7.00 -3.89 -22.16
CA VAL A 46 7.53 -3.26 -20.94
C VAL A 46 6.69 -2.04 -20.54
N ARG A 47 6.30 -1.21 -21.51
CA ARG A 47 5.42 -0.06 -21.27
C ARG A 47 4.03 -0.48 -20.80
N ASP A 48 3.49 -1.57 -21.31
CA ASP A 48 2.18 -2.11 -20.92
C ASP A 48 2.21 -2.70 -19.51
N MET A 49 3.32 -3.32 -19.12
CA MET A 49 3.58 -3.75 -17.73
C MET A 49 3.69 -2.55 -16.78
N GLU A 50 4.33 -1.46 -17.20
CA GLU A 50 4.38 -0.21 -16.44
C GLU A 50 2.99 0.45 -16.31
N ASN A 51 2.14 0.30 -17.34
CA ASN A 51 0.74 0.75 -17.37
C ASN A 51 -0.22 -0.10 -16.51
N VAL A 52 0.29 -0.94 -15.59
CA VAL A 52 -0.53 -1.46 -14.50
C VAL A 52 -0.83 -0.30 -13.53
N ARG A 53 -1.77 0.55 -13.94
CA ARG A 53 -2.22 1.73 -13.20
C ARG A 53 -3.01 1.31 -11.95
N TYR A 54 -2.97 2.16 -10.92
CA TYR A 54 -3.80 2.02 -9.73
C TYR A 54 -5.28 1.79 -10.08
N GLU A 55 -5.77 2.39 -11.16
CA GLU A 55 -7.13 2.23 -11.68
C GLU A 55 -7.45 0.78 -12.09
N LYS A 56 -6.49 0.00 -12.60
CA LYS A 56 -6.70 -1.44 -12.89
C LYS A 56 -6.83 -2.26 -11.61
N TYR A 57 -6.15 -1.87 -10.53
CA TYR A 57 -6.36 -2.47 -9.20
C TYR A 57 -7.69 -2.04 -8.58
N TYR A 58 -8.06 -0.76 -8.73
CA TYR A 58 -9.32 -0.21 -8.25
C TYR A 58 -10.54 -0.86 -8.92
N GLN A 59 -10.51 -1.00 -10.25
CA GLN A 59 -11.58 -1.61 -11.03
C GLN A 59 -11.76 -3.11 -10.73
N ARG A 60 -10.67 -3.85 -10.43
CA ARG A 60 -10.77 -5.24 -9.97
C ARG A 60 -11.50 -5.37 -8.63
N GLY A 61 -11.59 -4.28 -7.87
CA GLY A 61 -12.31 -4.20 -6.61
C GLY A 61 -13.79 -3.79 -6.71
N LEU A 62 -14.29 -3.39 -7.89
CA LEU A 62 -15.68 -2.94 -8.07
C LEU A 62 -16.70 -4.09 -8.17
N GLY A 63 -16.24 -5.34 -8.29
CA GLY A 63 -17.13 -6.50 -8.36
C GLY A 63 -17.73 -6.93 -7.02
N ASN A 64 -17.32 -6.32 -5.90
CA ASN A 64 -17.76 -6.79 -4.57
C ASN A 64 -17.81 -5.66 -3.53
N ASP A 65 -18.37 -4.52 -3.90
CA ASP A 65 -18.57 -3.39 -2.98
C ASP A 65 -19.41 -3.80 -1.74
N ASN A 66 -20.31 -4.77 -1.91
CA ASN A 66 -21.07 -5.36 -0.81
C ASN A 66 -20.21 -6.14 0.18
N ALA A 67 -19.26 -6.97 -0.26
CA ALA A 67 -18.37 -7.66 0.70
C ALA A 67 -17.34 -6.71 1.31
N LYS A 68 -16.88 -5.69 0.59
CA LYS A 68 -16.04 -4.64 1.18
C LYS A 68 -16.79 -3.88 2.26
N LEU A 69 -18.03 -3.49 1.99
CA LEU A 69 -18.89 -2.83 2.97
C LEU A 69 -19.15 -3.74 4.17
N LEU A 70 -19.50 -5.00 3.94
CA LEU A 70 -19.70 -5.99 4.99
C LEU A 70 -18.45 -6.15 5.87
N HIS A 71 -17.27 -6.24 5.25
CA HIS A 71 -16.00 -6.34 5.95
C HIS A 71 -15.72 -5.08 6.78
N VAL A 72 -15.95 -3.88 6.23
CA VAL A 72 -15.80 -2.62 6.98
C VAL A 72 -16.77 -2.56 8.16
N THR A 73 -18.04 -2.93 7.96
CA THR A 73 -19.04 -2.97 9.05
C THR A 73 -18.65 -3.97 10.14
N GLN A 74 -18.16 -5.15 9.77
CA GLN A 74 -17.66 -6.15 10.72
C GLN A 74 -16.44 -5.62 11.50
N MET A 75 -15.50 -4.94 10.83
CA MET A 75 -14.36 -4.30 11.48
C MET A 75 -14.80 -3.23 12.49
N CYS A 76 -15.71 -2.32 12.09
CA CYS A 76 -16.22 -1.28 12.98
C CYS A 76 -16.89 -1.88 14.22
N SER A 77 -17.75 -2.90 14.04
CA SER A 77 -18.41 -3.58 15.17
C SER A 77 -17.42 -4.22 16.14
N ARG A 78 -16.35 -4.84 15.64
CA ARG A 78 -15.30 -5.43 16.48
C ARG A 78 -14.55 -4.36 17.27
N VAL A 79 -14.17 -3.26 16.63
CA VAL A 79 -13.48 -2.14 17.29
C VAL A 79 -14.37 -1.53 18.37
N GLU A 80 -15.65 -1.33 18.09
CA GLU A 80 -16.60 -0.84 19.10
C GLU A 80 -16.70 -1.76 20.32
N LYS A 81 -16.74 -3.08 20.11
CA LYS A 81 -16.73 -4.06 21.21
C LYS A 81 -15.44 -3.96 22.03
N LEU A 82 -14.29 -3.89 21.36
CA LEU A 82 -12.99 -3.77 22.03
C LEU A 82 -12.90 -2.48 22.85
N VAL A 83 -13.35 -1.35 22.30
CA VAL A 83 -13.36 -0.05 22.99
C VAL A 83 -14.25 -0.10 24.24
N LYS A 84 -15.48 -0.64 24.12
CA LYS A 84 -16.39 -0.79 25.26
C LYS A 84 -15.78 -1.67 26.36
N GLN A 85 -15.13 -2.76 25.97
CA GLN A 85 -14.51 -3.71 26.89
C GLN A 85 -13.26 -3.12 27.57
N ALA A 86 -12.41 -2.42 26.82
CA ALA A 86 -11.25 -1.72 27.39
C ALA A 86 -11.68 -0.60 28.33
N TYR A 87 -12.76 0.11 28.01
CA TYR A 87 -13.30 1.16 28.87
C TYR A 87 -13.83 0.60 30.19
N SER A 88 -14.59 -0.50 30.16
CA SER A 88 -15.10 -1.12 31.38
C SER A 88 -13.98 -1.67 32.27
N LEU A 89 -12.97 -2.30 31.68
CA LEU A 89 -11.75 -2.76 32.36
C LEU A 89 -10.99 -1.61 33.03
N ARG A 90 -10.86 -0.48 32.34
CA ARG A 90 -10.21 0.72 32.87
C ARG A 90 -10.97 1.31 34.05
N VAL A 91 -12.29 1.40 33.95
CA VAL A 91 -13.15 1.89 35.04
C VAL A 91 -13.08 0.95 36.25
N ALA A 92 -13.02 -0.35 36.02
CA ALA A 92 -12.87 -1.36 37.08
C ALA A 92 -11.45 -1.41 37.69
N GLN A 93 -10.47 -0.69 37.12
CA GLN A 93 -9.05 -0.78 37.49
C GLN A 93 -8.52 -2.22 37.53
N ASP A 94 -8.99 -3.04 36.59
CA ASP A 94 -8.61 -4.45 36.46
C ASP A 94 -7.11 -4.60 36.15
N ASN A 95 -6.51 -5.70 36.62
CA ASN A 95 -5.08 -6.01 36.38
C ASN A 95 -4.82 -6.54 34.95
N GLU A 96 -3.53 -6.56 34.55
CA GLU A 96 -3.11 -6.98 33.20
C GLU A 96 -3.62 -8.38 32.81
N GLY A 97 -3.64 -9.32 33.74
CA GLY A 97 -4.13 -10.68 33.48
C GLY A 97 -5.60 -10.68 33.04
N THR A 98 -6.43 -9.92 33.74
CA THR A 98 -7.85 -9.74 33.38
C THR A 98 -8.02 -8.99 32.06
N TRP A 99 -7.18 -7.98 31.80
CA TRP A 99 -7.17 -7.28 30.51
C TRP A 99 -6.88 -8.23 29.35
N ARG A 100 -5.83 -9.02 29.47
CA ARG A 100 -5.43 -9.98 28.44
C ARG A 100 -6.54 -10.99 28.18
N LEU A 101 -7.05 -11.65 29.23
CA LEU A 101 -8.14 -12.62 29.12
C LEU A 101 -9.39 -12.03 28.44
N LYS A 102 -9.75 -10.78 28.75
CA LYS A 102 -10.96 -10.13 28.21
C LYS A 102 -10.76 -9.48 26.83
N THR A 103 -9.55 -9.16 26.38
CA THR A 103 -9.33 -8.39 25.13
C THR A 103 -8.60 -9.16 24.03
N GLU A 104 -7.77 -10.14 24.39
CA GLU A 104 -6.87 -10.82 23.45
C GLU A 104 -7.63 -11.56 22.34
N HIS A 105 -8.71 -12.27 22.67
CA HIS A 105 -9.55 -12.95 21.68
C HIS A 105 -10.18 -11.99 20.64
N LEU A 106 -10.59 -10.79 21.06
CA LEU A 106 -11.17 -9.77 20.17
C LEU A 106 -10.14 -9.24 19.16
N ILE A 107 -8.85 -9.29 19.52
CA ILE A 107 -7.74 -8.87 18.67
C ILE A 107 -7.31 -10.03 17.77
N LEU A 108 -7.16 -11.24 18.33
CA LEU A 108 -6.57 -12.39 17.64
C LEU A 108 -7.50 -13.05 16.62
N GLU A 109 -8.81 -13.10 16.87
CA GLU A 109 -9.79 -13.73 15.96
C GLU A 109 -9.73 -13.14 14.53
N ARG A 110 -9.29 -11.88 14.38
CA ARG A 110 -9.08 -11.26 13.07
C ARG A 110 -7.99 -11.98 12.28
N PHE A 111 -6.89 -12.31 12.92
CA PHE A 111 -5.75 -12.92 12.24
C PHE A 111 -6.09 -14.34 11.78
N GLU A 112 -6.90 -15.07 12.53
CA GLU A 112 -7.40 -16.39 12.12
C GLU A 112 -8.29 -16.29 10.88
N THR A 113 -9.15 -15.26 10.82
CA THR A 113 -10.09 -15.07 9.71
C THR A 113 -9.39 -14.53 8.44
N ASP A 114 -8.44 -13.59 8.60
CA ASP A 114 -7.80 -12.88 7.48
C ASP A 114 -6.66 -13.70 6.83
N VAL A 115 -5.98 -14.58 7.59
CA VAL A 115 -4.84 -15.38 7.09
C VAL A 115 -5.30 -16.54 6.20
N ASP A 116 -6.50 -17.07 6.40
CA ASP A 116 -7.07 -18.17 5.59
C ASP A 116 -7.37 -17.78 4.13
N TRP A 117 -7.51 -16.48 3.84
CA TRP A 117 -7.75 -15.99 2.47
C TRP A 117 -6.52 -16.10 1.56
N TRP A 118 -5.31 -16.15 2.13
CA TRP A 118 -4.08 -16.32 1.34
C TRP A 118 -3.82 -17.78 0.98
N VAL A 119 -4.19 -18.73 1.85
CA VAL A 119 -4.00 -20.16 1.61
C VAL A 119 -4.96 -20.68 0.53
N LYS A 120 -6.19 -20.17 0.46
CA LYS A 120 -7.17 -20.62 -0.55
C LYS A 120 -6.93 -20.10 -1.97
N ARG A 121 -6.03 -19.13 -2.17
CA ARG A 121 -5.64 -18.63 -3.51
C ARG A 121 -4.41 -19.34 -4.10
N GLY A 122 -3.72 -20.18 -3.33
CA GLY A 122 -2.49 -20.86 -3.76
C GLY A 122 -2.67 -22.27 -4.33
N ARG A 123 -3.89 -22.86 -4.27
CA ARG A 123 -4.14 -24.20 -4.80
C ARG A 123 -4.67 -24.13 -6.23
N VAL A 124 -3.80 -23.74 -7.16
CA VAL A 124 -3.96 -24.12 -8.57
C VAL A 124 -3.28 -25.48 -8.67
N GLU A 125 -4.09 -26.54 -8.64
CA GLU A 125 -3.61 -27.89 -8.93
C GLU A 125 -3.21 -27.93 -10.42
N PHE A 126 -1.99 -28.40 -10.68
CA PHE A 126 -1.48 -28.72 -12.02
C PHE A 126 -2.01 -30.08 -12.48
#